data_AF-Q4RIH6-F1
#
_entry.id   AF-Q4RIH6-F1
#
_cell.length_a   1.000
_cell.length_b   1.000
_cell.length_c   1.000
_cell.angle_alpha   90.00
_cell.angle_beta   90.00
_cell.angle_gamma   90.00
#
_symmetry.space_group_name_H-M   'P 1'
#
loop_
_entity.id
_entity.type
_entity.pdbx_description
1 polymer ?
#
loop_
_entity_poly.entity_id
_entity_poly.type
_entity_poly.pdbx_seq_one_letter_code
_entity_poly.pdbx_strand_id
1 'polypeptide(L)'
;MRDILGPRFLVQRGCTYDKVEYRTAVLPGCSIDVDPTFTYPVALSCHCGACRTDSNQCAHRASMDGARCTKPLRNLYPFPGQGNYMIPF
;
A
#
# COMPACT_ATOMS: atom_id res chain seq x y z
N MET A 1 -31.23 -5.75 -29.22
CA MET A 1 -30.48 -6.21 -28.04
C MET A 1 -29.62 -5.07 -27.50
N ARG A 2 -30.25 -4.05 -26.92
CA ARG A 2 -29.64 -3.04 -26.07
C ARG A 2 -30.66 -2.87 -24.94
N ASP A 3 -30.22 -2.58 -23.72
CA ASP A 3 -31.07 -2.24 -22.56
C ASP A 3 -31.50 -3.36 -21.58
N ILE A 4 -30.71 -4.42 -21.36
CA ILE A 4 -30.94 -5.37 -20.24
C ILE A 4 -30.12 -5.02 -18.97
N LEU A 5 -29.06 -4.21 -19.10
CA LEU A 5 -28.22 -3.84 -17.97
C LEU A 5 -28.53 -2.39 -17.58
N GLY A 6 -29.39 -2.20 -16.57
CA GLY A 6 -29.70 -0.87 -16.03
C GLY A 6 -28.44 -0.12 -15.56
N PRO A 7 -28.48 1.22 -15.40
CA PRO A 7 -27.31 2.06 -15.15
C PRO A 7 -26.50 1.66 -13.90
N ARG A 8 -27.12 0.94 -12.94
CA ARG A 8 -26.43 0.38 -11.77
C ARG A 8 -25.46 -0.76 -12.08
N PHE A 9 -25.61 -1.43 -13.22
CA PHE A 9 -24.74 -2.52 -13.64
C PHE A 9 -23.43 -2.03 -14.30
N LEU A 10 -23.40 -0.78 -14.76
CA LEU A 10 -22.22 -0.16 -15.41
C LEU A 10 -21.29 0.55 -14.41
N VAL A 11 -21.73 0.76 -13.17
CA VAL A 11 -20.96 1.50 -12.16
C VAL A 11 -20.57 0.56 -11.03
N GLN A 12 -19.38 -0.02 -11.14
CA GLN A 12 -18.77 -0.75 -10.03
C GLN A 12 -18.30 0.25 -8.96
N ARG A 13 -18.79 0.06 -7.73
CA ARG A 13 -18.38 0.85 -6.57
C ARG A 13 -17.56 -0.03 -5.63
N GLY A 14 -16.43 0.50 -5.17
CA GLY A 14 -15.57 -0.13 -4.17
C GLY A 14 -15.31 0.82 -3.01
N CYS A 15 -14.93 0.26 -1.87
CA CYS A 15 -14.36 1.05 -0.78
C CYS A 15 -12.92 1.41 -1.16
N THR A 16 -12.59 2.69 -1.20
CA THR A 16 -11.25 3.18 -1.52
C THR A 16 -10.86 4.34 -0.61
N TYR A 17 -9.59 4.71 -0.65
CA TYR A 17 -9.05 5.81 0.13
C TYR A 17 -9.77 7.12 -0.21
N ASP A 18 -10.17 7.84 0.83
CA ASP A 18 -10.72 9.20 0.72
C ASP A 18 -9.62 10.22 1.07
N LYS A 19 -9.05 10.12 2.27
CA LYS A 19 -7.89 10.90 2.70
C LYS A 19 -6.72 9.98 2.99
N VAL A 20 -5.54 10.35 2.51
CA VAL A 20 -4.29 9.61 2.69
C VAL A 20 -3.20 10.49 3.29
N GLU A 21 -2.39 9.91 4.16
CA GLU A 21 -1.16 10.48 4.69
C GLU A 21 0.02 9.62 4.23
N TYR A 22 1.11 10.24 3.79
CA TYR A 22 2.32 9.51 3.45
C TYR A 22 3.26 9.46 4.64
N ARG A 23 3.67 8.25 5.03
CA ARG A 23 4.66 8.03 6.09
C ARG A 23 5.90 7.41 5.51
N THR A 24 7.05 7.71 6.11
CA THR A 24 8.35 7.21 5.67
C THR A 24 8.95 6.32 6.75
N ALA A 25 9.42 5.15 6.35
CA ALA A 25 10.20 4.24 7.17
C ALA A 25 11.62 4.11 6.60
N VAL A 26 12.60 3.84 7.47
CA VAL A 26 13.98 3.55 7.06
C VAL A 26 14.16 2.03 7.05
N LEU A 27 14.47 1.47 5.89
CA LEU A 27 14.66 0.03 5.72
C LEU A 27 16.03 -0.40 6.27
N PRO A 28 16.09 -1.42 7.15
CA PRO A 28 17.35 -1.92 7.66
C PRO A 28 18.04 -2.82 6.62
N GLY A 29 19.38 -2.85 6.64
CA GLY A 29 20.18 -3.78 5.83
C GLY A 29 20.36 -3.39 4.36
N CYS A 30 20.09 -2.13 3.99
CA CYS A 30 20.46 -1.56 2.70
C CYS A 30 21.97 -1.24 2.64
N SER A 31 22.54 -1.24 1.43
CA SER A 31 23.94 -0.83 1.20
C SER A 31 24.17 0.65 1.53
N ILE A 32 25.41 1.03 1.81
CA ILE A 32 25.75 2.41 2.19
C ILE A 32 25.51 3.44 1.07
N ASP A 33 25.57 3.00 -0.19
CA ASP A 33 25.42 3.87 -1.37
C ASP A 33 23.97 3.95 -1.89
N VAL A 34 22.99 3.46 -1.14
CA VAL A 34 21.57 3.51 -1.53
C VAL A 34 20.74 4.25 -0.49
N ASP A 35 19.69 4.93 -0.96
CA ASP A 35 18.70 5.54 -0.08
C ASP A 35 17.82 4.44 0.56
N PRO A 36 17.86 4.25 1.89
CA PRO A 36 17.05 3.25 2.58
C PRO A 36 15.62 3.73 2.88
N THR A 37 15.24 4.95 2.48
CA THR A 37 13.92 5.49 2.81
C THR A 37 12.81 4.88 1.94
N PHE A 38 11.73 4.48 2.59
CA PHE A 38 10.55 3.92 1.95
C PHE A 38 9.29 4.66 2.40
N THR A 39 8.61 5.30 1.45
CA THR A 39 7.39 6.08 1.70
C THR A 39 6.16 5.29 1.27
N TYR A 40 5.17 5.18 2.17
CA TYR A 40 3.94 4.42 1.94
C TYR A 40 2.69 5.21 2.35
N PRO A 41 1.55 4.98 1.68
CA PRO A 41 0.30 5.65 2.01
C PRO A 41 -0.38 4.99 3.22
N VAL A 42 -0.94 5.81 4.10
CA VAL A 42 -1.78 5.43 5.24
C VAL A 42 -3.16 6.06 5.05
N ALA A 43 -4.21 5.25 5.06
CA ALA A 43 -5.58 5.75 4.93
C ALA A 43 -6.02 6.44 6.22
N LEU A 44 -6.37 7.72 6.13
CA LEU A 44 -6.99 8.48 7.22
C LEU A 44 -8.52 8.35 7.20
N SER A 45 -9.11 8.18 6.01
CA SER A 45 -10.54 7.90 5.82
C SER A 45 -10.75 7.09 4.55
N CYS A 46 -11.91 6.43 4.48
CA CYS A 46 -12.36 5.66 3.32
C CYS A 46 -13.71 6.16 2.82
N HIS A 47 -13.98 5.99 1.53
CA HIS A 47 -15.29 6.26 0.94
C HIS A 47 -15.67 5.17 -0.07
N CYS A 48 -16.96 5.06 -0.37
CA CYS A 48 -17.48 4.13 -1.38
C CYS A 48 -17.77 4.88 -2.68
N GLY A 49 -16.98 4.63 -3.70
CA GLY A 49 -17.05 5.33 -4.97
C GLY A 49 -16.58 4.48 -6.14
N ALA A 50 -16.53 5.08 -7.32
CA ALA A 50 -15.82 4.48 -8.44
C ALA A 50 -14.33 4.37 -8.07
N CYS A 51 -13.70 3.25 -8.42
CA CYS A 51 -12.28 3.09 -8.18
C CYS A 51 -11.48 4.08 -9.04
N ARG A 52 -10.59 4.83 -8.39
CA ARG A 52 -9.71 5.81 -9.02
C ARG A 52 -8.53 5.11 -9.69
N THR A 53 -8.61 4.93 -11.01
CA THR A 53 -7.55 4.23 -11.78
C THR A 53 -6.27 5.05 -11.94
N ASP A 54 -6.29 6.34 -11.60
CA ASP A 54 -5.13 7.23 -11.60
C ASP A 54 -4.19 6.98 -10.41
N SER A 55 -4.73 6.60 -9.25
CA SER A 55 -3.96 6.39 -8.02
C SER A 55 -4.02 4.98 -7.47
N ASN A 56 -5.03 4.18 -7.84
CA ASN A 56 -5.28 2.87 -7.25
C ASN A 56 -5.36 1.79 -8.32
N GLN A 57 -4.83 0.61 -7.99
CA GLN A 57 -4.99 -0.57 -8.83
C GLN A 57 -6.39 -1.16 -8.63
N CYS A 58 -7.27 -0.95 -9.60
CA CYS A 58 -8.64 -1.46 -9.57
C CYS A 58 -8.66 -2.92 -10.03
N ALA A 59 -8.75 -3.85 -9.07
CA ALA A 59 -8.80 -5.28 -9.34
C ALA A 59 -10.00 -5.94 -8.65
N HIS A 60 -10.54 -7.00 -9.23
CA HIS A 60 -11.66 -7.76 -8.66
C HIS A 60 -11.28 -8.46 -7.34
N ARG A 61 -10.02 -8.84 -7.19
CA ARG A 61 -9.42 -9.30 -5.93
C ARG A 61 -8.08 -8.60 -5.75
N ALA A 62 -7.80 -8.15 -4.53
CA ALA A 62 -6.47 -7.69 -4.19
C ALA A 62 -5.46 -8.82 -4.40
N SER A 63 -4.32 -8.53 -5.02
CA SER A 63 -3.24 -9.52 -5.05
C SER A 63 -2.76 -9.74 -3.63
N MET A 64 -2.81 -11.00 -3.16
CA MET A 64 -2.25 -11.37 -1.86
C MET A 64 -0.72 -11.16 -1.81
N ASP A 65 -0.08 -10.91 -2.96
CA ASP A 65 1.35 -10.62 -3.04
C ASP A 65 1.73 -9.28 -2.39
N GLY A 66 0.79 -8.34 -2.22
CA GLY A 66 1.10 -7.03 -1.62
C GLY A 66 1.57 -7.12 -0.16
N ALA A 67 1.15 -8.15 0.58
CA ALA A 67 1.60 -8.42 1.95
C ALA A 67 2.72 -9.47 2.00
N ARG A 68 3.08 -10.07 0.86
CA ARG A 68 4.04 -11.17 0.81
C ARG A 68 5.45 -10.61 0.69
N CYS A 69 6.23 -10.72 1.77
CA CYS A 69 7.66 -10.47 1.70
C CYS A 69 8.36 -11.64 0.99
N THR A 70 9.00 -11.37 -0.15
CA THR A 70 9.73 -12.38 -0.94
C THR A 70 11.17 -12.58 -0.47
N LYS A 71 11.74 -11.61 0.23
CA LYS A 71 13.11 -11.66 0.75
C LYS A 71 13.11 -12.20 2.18
N PRO A 72 13.84 -13.27 2.49
CA PRO A 72 13.97 -13.73 3.87
C PRO A 72 14.70 -12.68 4.70
N LEU A 73 14.18 -12.38 5.89
CA LEU A 73 14.88 -11.59 6.90
C LEU A 73 16.08 -12.41 7.42
N ARG A 74 17.18 -12.46 6.68
CA ARG A 74 18.44 -13.01 7.19
C ARG A 74 18.96 -12.04 8.24
N ASN A 75 19.18 -12.55 9.46
CA ASN A 75 19.78 -11.89 10.63
C ASN A 75 20.44 -10.55 10.27
N LEU A 76 19.71 -9.46 10.52
CA LEU A 76 20.30 -8.13 10.55
C LEU A 76 21.33 -8.15 11.69
N TYR A 77 22.61 -8.11 11.36
CA TYR A 77 23.61 -7.77 12.35
C TYR A 77 23.21 -6.40 12.92
N PRO A 78 23.11 -6.26 14.26
CA PRO A 78 22.80 -4.96 14.85
C PRO A 78 23.92 -4.00 14.48
N PHE A 79 23.63 -3.05 13.58
CA PHE A 79 24.54 -1.95 13.35
C PHE A 79 24.56 -1.10 14.64
N PRO A 80 25.75 -0.71 15.15
CA PRO A 80 25.85 0.12 16.34
C PRO A 80 25.28 1.50 16.01
N GLY A 81 24.05 1.77 16.47
CA GLY A 81 23.26 2.95 16.09
C GLY A 81 21.76 2.69 15.92
N GLN A 82 21.32 1.44 16.06
CA GLN A 82 19.92 0.99 15.92
C GLN A 82 19.03 1.27 17.13
N GLY A 83 19.12 2.49 17.66
CA GLY A 83 18.12 3.03 18.57
C GLY A 83 17.08 3.80 17.77
N ASN A 84 15.82 3.32 17.79
CA ASN A 84 14.59 4.06 17.42
C ASN A 84 14.01 3.87 16.00
N TYR A 85 13.85 2.65 15.49
CA TYR A 85 13.01 2.46 14.29
C TYR A 85 12.25 1.15 14.29
N MET A 86 11.22 1.15 15.12
CA MET A 86 9.88 0.60 14.87
C MET A 86 9.12 0.86 16.17
N ILE A 87 8.36 1.95 16.24
CA ILE A 87 7.25 2.00 17.21
C ILE A 87 6.16 1.17 16.53
N PRO A 88 5.85 -0.04 17.01
CA PRO A 88 4.70 -0.77 16.54
C PRO A 88 3.48 0.00 17.03
N PHE A 89 2.60 0.41 16.12
CA PHE A 89 1.23 0.76 16.46
C PHE A 89 0.39 -0.52 16.43
#